data_AF-A0ABD3NT41-F1
#
_entry.id   AF-A0ABD3NT41-F1
#
_cell.length_a   1.000
_cell.length_b   1.000
_cell.length_c   1.000
_cell.angle_alpha   90.00
_cell.angle_beta   90.00
_cell.angle_gamma   90.00
#
_symmetry.space_group_name_H-M   'P 1'
#
loop_
_entity.id
_entity.type
_entity.pdbx_description
1 polymer ?
#
loop_
_entity_poly.entity_id
_entity_poly.type
_entity_poly.pdbx_seq_one_letter_code
_entity_poly.pdbx_strand_id
1 'polypeptide(L)'
;MKELPAEKLSIYGCSLILVAILTPLLSRIPRSRGNNTANHILFVVGVLLTLIFLPSSIQDEIFSPGGVVVIGTIVPIYESIVAVCTIGEADDNAWLQFWIASGTLAYCTEFIDNIRDVFPEGGEHWYELEFFFTLWLLLPFTDGAAVIQKYITKPLFVPIAHRMKGTFEGWIQLIIAAVNASHLWFLWFVFMSFPEEQRRFITVAMGTIYPTAASIVAVSQPEGTINSGADTTFWLTYWSAYSILFLLMDYLENFIGHIRGFYSICLLATVYLFLPMFNGAETVFRKVLVPLSGQYENMLLRDVYMVQLEMEKLIPVKSRSSVFQKAADIFTKAKYKSK
;
A
#
# COMPACT_ATOMS: atom_id res chain seq x y z
N MET A 1 -27.56 -4.08 20.04
CA MET A 1 -26.61 -4.24 18.93
C MET A 1 -27.46 -4.52 17.71
N LYS A 2 -27.50 -3.60 16.72
CA LYS A 2 -28.21 -3.89 15.47
C LYS A 2 -27.46 -5.02 14.78
N GLU A 3 -28.17 -6.10 14.45
CA GLU A 3 -27.59 -7.23 13.73
C GLU A 3 -26.94 -6.73 12.45
N LEU A 4 -25.69 -7.11 12.21
CA LEU A 4 -25.05 -6.89 10.93
C LEU A 4 -25.89 -7.64 9.88
N PRO A 5 -26.45 -6.97 8.87
CA PRO A 5 -27.29 -7.63 7.88
C PRO A 5 -26.51 -8.79 7.26
N ALA A 6 -27.15 -9.96 7.15
CA ALA A 6 -26.51 -11.22 6.75
C ALA A 6 -25.74 -11.10 5.42
N GLU A 7 -26.20 -10.23 4.52
CA GLU A 7 -25.54 -9.86 3.26
C GLU A 7 -24.12 -9.33 3.49
N LYS A 8 -23.92 -8.42 4.45
CA LYS A 8 -22.58 -7.87 4.76
C LYS A 8 -21.65 -8.94 5.33
N LEU A 9 -22.17 -9.83 6.19
CA LEU A 9 -21.40 -10.95 6.73
C LEU A 9 -20.95 -11.92 5.63
N SER A 10 -21.80 -12.14 4.61
CA SER A 10 -21.46 -12.97 3.45
C SER A 10 -20.36 -12.33 2.59
N ILE A 11 -20.38 -11.01 2.38
CA ILE A 11 -19.35 -10.28 1.64
C ILE A 11 -17.98 -10.34 2.35
N TYR A 12 -17.96 -10.18 3.69
CA TYR A 12 -16.73 -10.33 4.47
C TYR A 12 -16.21 -11.79 4.47
N GLY A 13 -17.11 -12.78 4.51
CA GLY A 13 -16.73 -14.20 4.39
C GLY A 13 -16.16 -14.53 3.00
N CYS A 14 -16.83 -14.07 1.94
CA CYS A 14 -16.42 -14.28 0.55
C CYS A 14 -15.09 -13.59 0.24
N SER A 15 -14.85 -12.38 0.75
CA SER A 15 -13.57 -11.68 0.56
C SER A 15 -12.39 -12.40 1.23
N LEU A 16 -12.58 -12.93 2.44
CA LEU A 16 -11.56 -13.74 3.12
C LEU A 16 -11.27 -15.05 2.36
N ILE A 17 -12.31 -15.71 1.84
CA ILE A 17 -12.15 -16.91 0.99
C ILE A 17 -11.43 -16.54 -0.31
N LEU A 18 -11.77 -15.42 -0.93
CA LEU A 18 -11.15 -14.95 -2.16
C LEU A 18 -9.65 -14.65 -1.95
N VAL A 19 -9.28 -13.97 -0.86
CA VAL A 19 -7.87 -13.74 -0.49
C VAL A 19 -7.16 -15.08 -0.30
N ALA A 20 -7.75 -16.01 0.46
CA ALA A 20 -7.19 -17.32 0.72
C ALA A 20 -6.97 -18.17 -0.55
N ILE A 21 -7.78 -17.96 -1.59
CA ILE A 21 -7.65 -18.65 -2.90
C ILE A 21 -6.69 -17.91 -3.84
N LEU A 22 -6.80 -16.59 -3.96
CA LEU A 22 -6.02 -15.80 -4.91
C LEU A 22 -4.55 -15.77 -4.52
N THR A 23 -4.21 -15.56 -3.25
CA THR A 23 -2.81 -15.41 -2.81
C THR A 23 -1.90 -16.59 -3.17
N PRO A 24 -2.27 -17.86 -2.90
CA PRO A 24 -1.47 -19.02 -3.34
C PRO A 24 -1.35 -19.14 -4.87
N LEU A 25 -2.31 -18.60 -5.62
CA LEU A 25 -2.27 -18.61 -7.08
C LEU A 25 -1.36 -17.50 -7.62
N LEU A 26 -1.46 -16.29 -7.08
CA LEU A 26 -0.65 -15.14 -7.47
C LEU A 26 0.84 -15.41 -7.22
N SER A 27 1.17 -15.96 -6.05
CA SER A 27 2.56 -16.27 -5.66
C SER A 27 3.24 -17.37 -6.49
N ARG A 28 2.49 -18.22 -7.19
CA ARG A 28 3.04 -19.27 -8.06
C ARG A 28 3.43 -18.77 -9.44
N ILE A 29 2.89 -17.63 -9.87
CA ILE A 29 3.08 -17.12 -11.22
C ILE A 29 4.15 -16.03 -11.17
N PRO A 30 5.30 -16.19 -11.88
CA PRO A 30 6.29 -15.13 -11.92
C PRO A 30 5.72 -13.89 -12.61
N ARG A 31 6.04 -12.72 -12.06
CA ARG A 31 5.60 -11.44 -12.62
C ARG A 31 6.20 -11.19 -14.01
N SER A 32 5.35 -10.86 -14.98
CA SER A 32 5.73 -10.67 -16.38
C SER A 32 6.47 -9.35 -16.64
N ARG A 33 6.42 -8.40 -15.69
CA ARG A 33 6.96 -7.04 -15.81
C ARG A 33 6.42 -6.27 -17.02
N GLY A 34 5.21 -6.64 -17.49
CA GLY A 34 4.54 -5.98 -18.60
C GLY A 34 5.18 -6.24 -19.97
N ASN A 35 6.03 -7.26 -20.09
CA ASN A 35 6.78 -7.52 -21.33
C ASN A 35 6.01 -8.36 -22.37
N ASN A 36 4.89 -8.98 -21.99
CA ASN A 36 4.15 -9.89 -22.86
C ASN A 36 2.81 -9.27 -23.29
N THR A 37 2.75 -8.73 -24.52
CA THR A 37 1.54 -8.14 -25.11
C THR A 37 0.39 -9.13 -25.24
N ALA A 38 0.68 -10.42 -25.46
CA ALA A 38 -0.36 -11.44 -25.57
C ALA A 38 -1.14 -11.61 -24.27
N ASN A 39 -0.50 -11.45 -23.10
CA ASN A 39 -1.17 -11.54 -21.80
C ASN A 39 -2.17 -10.40 -21.59
N HIS A 40 -1.85 -9.19 -22.07
CA HIS A 40 -2.77 -8.05 -21.98
C HIS A 40 -3.97 -8.22 -22.93
N ILE A 41 -3.74 -8.73 -24.15
CA ILE A 41 -4.83 -9.04 -25.08
C ILE A 41 -5.73 -10.14 -24.51
N LEU A 42 -5.13 -11.21 -23.99
CA LEU A 42 -5.87 -12.30 -23.34
C LEU A 42 -6.68 -11.81 -22.14
N PHE A 43 -6.13 -10.89 -21.36
CA PHE A 43 -6.85 -10.26 -20.26
C PHE A 43 -8.08 -9.50 -20.77
N VAL A 44 -7.94 -8.64 -21.79
CA VAL A 44 -9.08 -7.90 -22.38
C VAL A 44 -10.13 -8.86 -22.94
N VAL A 45 -9.72 -9.91 -23.64
CA VAL A 45 -10.64 -10.96 -24.11
C VAL A 45 -11.36 -11.60 -22.92
N GLY A 46 -10.64 -11.93 -21.84
CA GLY A 46 -11.22 -12.47 -20.61
C GLY A 46 -12.23 -11.53 -19.94
N VAL A 47 -11.96 -10.22 -19.92
CA VAL A 47 -12.91 -9.20 -19.43
C VAL A 47 -14.19 -9.22 -20.26
N LEU A 48 -14.08 -9.17 -21.59
CA LEU A 48 -15.24 -9.19 -22.48
C LEU A 48 -16.06 -10.47 -22.32
N LEU A 49 -15.40 -11.63 -22.21
CA LEU A 49 -16.07 -12.91 -21.95
C LEU A 49 -16.77 -12.91 -20.59
N THR A 50 -16.16 -12.33 -19.56
CA THR A 50 -16.76 -12.22 -18.22
C THR A 50 -18.03 -11.37 -18.27
N LEU A 51 -17.97 -10.21 -18.93
CA LEU A 51 -19.13 -9.32 -19.07
C LEU A 51 -20.28 -9.94 -19.88
N ILE A 52 -19.98 -10.80 -20.86
CA ILE A 52 -21.00 -11.45 -21.70
C ILE A 52 -21.61 -12.68 -21.02
N PHE A 53 -20.79 -13.53 -20.38
CA PHE A 53 -21.22 -14.85 -19.92
C PHE A 53 -21.57 -14.92 -18.44
N LEU A 54 -21.11 -13.97 -17.62
CA LEU A 54 -21.44 -13.97 -16.19
C LEU A 54 -22.88 -13.47 -15.99
N PRO A 55 -23.74 -14.17 -15.24
CA PRO A 55 -25.10 -13.67 -14.95
C PRO A 55 -25.08 -12.31 -14.26
N SER A 56 -26.03 -11.42 -14.59
CA SER A 56 -26.09 -10.05 -14.04
C SER A 56 -26.10 -10.02 -12.51
N SER A 57 -26.83 -10.92 -11.86
CA SER A 57 -26.86 -11.02 -10.39
C SER A 57 -25.50 -11.30 -9.76
N ILE A 58 -24.58 -11.95 -10.48
CA ILE A 58 -23.20 -12.17 -10.01
C ILE A 58 -22.32 -10.97 -10.35
N GLN A 59 -22.54 -10.35 -11.51
CA GLN A 59 -21.83 -9.12 -11.90
C GLN A 59 -22.09 -7.99 -10.90
N ASP A 60 -23.34 -7.79 -10.47
CA ASP A 60 -23.72 -6.74 -9.51
C ASP A 60 -23.03 -6.88 -8.15
N GLU A 61 -22.80 -8.12 -7.71
CA GLU A 61 -22.11 -8.41 -6.44
C GLU A 61 -20.59 -8.26 -6.55
N ILE A 62 -20.00 -8.76 -7.64
CA ILE A 62 -18.54 -8.73 -7.85
C ILE A 62 -18.08 -7.33 -8.23
N PHE A 63 -18.77 -6.65 -9.15
CA PHE A 63 -18.44 -5.31 -9.63
C PHE A 63 -19.16 -4.26 -8.78
N SER A 64 -18.92 -4.36 -7.47
CA SER A 64 -19.46 -3.49 -6.44
C SER A 64 -18.32 -2.74 -5.73
N PRO A 65 -18.63 -1.68 -4.94
CA PRO A 65 -17.64 -1.06 -4.06
C PRO A 65 -16.89 -2.08 -3.18
N GLY A 66 -17.61 -3.10 -2.70
CA GLY A 66 -17.02 -4.19 -1.92
C GLY A 66 -15.99 -4.99 -2.72
N GLY A 67 -16.31 -5.38 -3.95
CA GLY A 67 -15.39 -6.09 -4.83
C GLY A 67 -14.12 -5.29 -5.13
N VAL A 68 -14.27 -4.00 -5.45
CA VAL A 68 -13.14 -3.07 -5.68
C VAL A 68 -12.27 -2.95 -4.44
N VAL A 69 -12.85 -2.82 -3.24
CA VAL A 69 -12.09 -2.80 -1.97
C VAL A 69 -11.30 -4.10 -1.75
N VAL A 70 -11.85 -5.25 -2.11
CA VAL A 70 -11.16 -6.54 -1.94
C VAL A 70 -9.94 -6.64 -2.83
N ILE A 71 -10.09 -6.37 -4.13
CA ILE A 71 -8.98 -6.52 -5.08
C ILE A 71 -8.03 -5.31 -5.09
N GLY A 72 -8.52 -4.12 -4.74
CA GLY A 72 -7.74 -2.88 -4.74
C GLY A 72 -7.07 -2.56 -3.42
N THR A 73 -7.57 -3.13 -2.32
CA THR A 73 -7.07 -2.79 -0.99
C THR A 73 -6.73 -4.03 -0.17
N ILE A 74 -7.67 -4.95 0.06
CA ILE A 74 -7.44 -6.08 0.99
C ILE A 74 -6.36 -7.04 0.47
N VAL A 75 -6.48 -7.53 -0.77
CA VAL A 75 -5.47 -8.42 -1.37
C VAL A 75 -4.10 -7.71 -1.46
N PRO A 76 -3.99 -6.48 -2.01
CA PRO A 76 -2.73 -5.77 -2.05
C PRO A 76 -2.09 -5.50 -0.70
N ILE A 77 -2.86 -5.20 0.36
CA ILE A 77 -2.32 -5.06 1.72
C ILE A 77 -1.67 -6.37 2.16
N TYR A 78 -2.37 -7.49 2.01
CA TYR A 78 -1.85 -8.80 2.40
C TYR A 78 -0.55 -9.12 1.65
N GLU A 79 -0.55 -8.97 0.33
CA GLU A 79 0.60 -9.25 -0.50
C GLU A 79 1.78 -8.30 -0.25
N SER A 80 1.49 -7.04 0.11
CA SER A 80 2.52 -6.09 0.57
C SER A 80 3.15 -6.55 1.87
N ILE A 81 2.35 -7.11 2.80
CA ILE A 81 2.87 -7.66 4.05
C ILE A 81 3.77 -8.87 3.76
N VAL A 82 3.33 -9.78 2.88
CA VAL A 82 4.14 -10.94 2.47
C VAL A 82 5.45 -10.49 1.85
N ALA A 83 5.42 -9.58 0.87
CA ALA A 83 6.62 -9.07 0.20
C ALA A 83 7.64 -8.53 1.21
N VAL A 84 7.19 -7.64 2.10
CA VAL A 84 8.01 -7.04 3.17
C VAL A 84 8.46 -8.07 4.21
N CYS A 85 7.81 -9.22 4.36
CA CYS A 85 8.24 -10.25 5.31
C CYS A 85 9.12 -11.32 4.67
N THR A 86 9.15 -11.45 3.34
CA THR A 86 9.97 -12.44 2.64
C THR A 86 11.42 -11.99 2.41
N ILE A 87 12.32 -12.95 2.20
CA ILE A 87 13.72 -12.66 1.86
C ILE A 87 13.80 -12.31 0.38
N GLY A 88 14.15 -11.05 0.09
CA GLY A 88 14.29 -10.50 -1.26
C GLY A 88 13.49 -9.20 -1.44
N GLU A 89 13.96 -8.29 -2.30
CA GLU A 89 13.34 -6.97 -2.50
C GLU A 89 12.58 -6.87 -3.83
N ALA A 90 12.59 -7.93 -4.64
CA ALA A 90 12.04 -7.90 -6.00
C ALA A 90 10.51 -7.69 -6.02
N ASP A 91 9.82 -8.19 -4.99
CA ASP A 91 8.37 -8.06 -4.83
C ASP A 91 7.97 -6.72 -4.20
N ASP A 92 8.83 -6.11 -3.37
CA ASP A 92 8.57 -4.81 -2.73
C ASP A 92 8.35 -3.72 -3.79
N ASN A 93 9.23 -3.68 -4.80
CA ASN A 93 9.12 -2.74 -5.92
C ASN A 93 7.84 -2.97 -6.74
N ALA A 94 7.40 -4.22 -6.92
CA ALA A 94 6.21 -4.54 -7.71
C ALA A 94 4.94 -4.06 -7.00
N TRP A 95 4.82 -4.33 -5.69
CA TRP A 95 3.67 -3.89 -4.91
C TRP A 95 3.67 -2.38 -4.69
N LEU A 96 4.84 -1.73 -4.59
CA LEU A 96 4.88 -0.27 -4.54
C LEU A 96 4.44 0.37 -5.86
N GLN A 97 4.78 -0.22 -7.02
CA GLN A 97 4.26 0.22 -8.33
C GLN A 97 2.74 0.08 -8.41
N PHE A 98 2.21 -1.02 -7.86
CA PHE A 98 0.76 -1.21 -7.75
C PHE A 98 0.12 -0.08 -6.93
N TRP A 99 0.65 0.23 -5.74
CA TRP A 99 0.11 1.30 -4.90
C TRP A 99 0.22 2.69 -5.53
N ILE A 100 1.31 2.97 -6.26
CA ILE A 100 1.44 4.23 -7.01
C ILE A 100 0.31 4.34 -8.06
N ALA A 101 0.10 3.31 -8.88
CA ALA A 101 -0.90 3.33 -9.93
C ALA A 101 -2.34 3.32 -9.37
N SER A 102 -2.64 2.37 -8.48
CA SER A 102 -3.97 2.19 -7.89
C SER A 102 -4.33 3.33 -6.95
N GLY A 103 -3.39 3.80 -6.13
CA GLY A 103 -3.61 4.92 -5.20
C GLY A 103 -3.80 6.24 -5.93
N THR A 104 -3.11 6.46 -7.06
CA THR A 104 -3.36 7.64 -7.91
C THR A 104 -4.76 7.57 -8.52
N LEU A 105 -5.17 6.41 -9.05
CA LEU A 105 -6.54 6.25 -9.56
C LEU A 105 -7.57 6.51 -8.47
N ALA A 106 -7.45 5.81 -7.33
CA ALA A 106 -8.36 5.94 -6.20
C ALA A 106 -8.47 7.40 -5.75
N TYR A 107 -7.35 8.12 -5.60
CA TYR A 107 -7.39 9.53 -5.24
C TYR A 107 -8.09 10.41 -6.29
N CYS A 108 -7.88 10.15 -7.58
CA CYS A 108 -8.52 10.88 -8.66
C CYS A 108 -10.03 10.60 -8.75
N THR A 109 -10.48 9.42 -8.30
CA THR A 109 -11.87 8.99 -8.37
C THR A 109 -12.63 9.17 -7.05
N GLU A 110 -11.91 9.45 -5.96
CA GLU A 110 -12.42 9.61 -4.60
C GLU A 110 -13.54 10.64 -4.42
N PHE A 111 -13.66 11.59 -5.34
CA PHE A 111 -14.68 12.67 -5.28
C PHE A 111 -15.84 12.43 -6.23
N ILE A 112 -15.85 11.28 -6.89
CA ILE A 112 -16.90 10.86 -7.82
C ILE A 112 -17.91 9.98 -7.07
N ASP A 113 -18.37 10.47 -5.92
CA ASP A 113 -19.41 9.82 -5.13
C ASP A 113 -20.74 9.86 -5.88
N ASN A 114 -21.48 8.75 -5.81
CA ASN A 114 -22.78 8.61 -6.46
C ASN A 114 -22.75 8.94 -7.97
N ILE A 115 -21.72 8.50 -8.69
CA ILE A 115 -21.66 8.64 -10.15
C ILE A 115 -22.93 8.16 -10.85
N ARG A 116 -23.64 7.19 -10.26
CA ARG A 116 -24.95 6.70 -10.73
C ARG A 116 -26.07 7.75 -10.67
N ASP A 117 -25.99 8.71 -9.75
CA ASP A 117 -26.99 9.77 -9.64
C ASP A 117 -26.82 10.83 -10.74
N VAL A 118 -25.57 11.09 -11.14
CA VAL A 118 -25.23 12.10 -12.15
C VAL A 118 -25.16 11.50 -13.57
N PHE A 119 -24.79 10.23 -13.66
CA PHE A 119 -24.66 9.48 -14.91
C PHE A 119 -25.17 8.04 -14.74
N PRO A 120 -26.49 7.82 -14.74
CA PRO A 120 -27.08 6.51 -14.44
C PRO A 120 -26.57 5.38 -15.34
N GLU A 121 -26.59 5.59 -16.66
CA GLU A 121 -26.23 4.55 -17.64
C GLU A 121 -24.74 4.18 -17.65
N GLY A 122 -23.81 5.08 -17.29
CA GLY A 122 -22.39 4.72 -17.19
C GLY A 122 -21.86 4.60 -15.77
N GLY A 123 -22.60 5.06 -14.77
CA GLY A 123 -22.35 4.78 -13.37
C GLY A 123 -22.63 3.32 -13.02
N GLU A 124 -23.47 2.63 -13.81
CA GLU A 124 -23.63 1.17 -13.73
C GLU A 124 -22.28 0.46 -13.97
N HIS A 125 -21.55 0.86 -15.01
CA HIS A 125 -20.26 0.25 -15.41
C HIS A 125 -19.02 0.84 -14.73
N TRP A 126 -19.18 1.83 -13.86
CA TRP A 126 -18.04 2.49 -13.21
C TRP A 126 -17.21 1.52 -12.37
N TYR A 127 -17.88 0.71 -11.54
CA TYR A 127 -17.21 -0.27 -10.69
C TYR A 127 -16.64 -1.44 -11.50
N GLU A 128 -17.19 -1.77 -12.66
CA GLU A 128 -16.56 -2.73 -13.59
C GLU A 128 -15.21 -2.20 -14.09
N LEU A 129 -15.16 -0.92 -14.49
CA LEU A 129 -13.93 -0.27 -14.94
C LEU A 129 -12.88 -0.25 -13.83
N GLU A 130 -13.24 0.22 -12.64
CA GLU A 130 -12.32 0.25 -11.50
C GLU A 130 -11.86 -1.17 -11.13
N PHE A 131 -12.78 -2.14 -11.14
CA PHE A 131 -12.47 -3.51 -10.82
C PHE A 131 -11.48 -4.11 -11.82
N PHE A 132 -11.78 -4.09 -13.12
CA PHE A 132 -10.92 -4.68 -14.13
C PHE A 132 -9.60 -3.94 -14.31
N PHE A 133 -9.59 -2.62 -14.18
CA PHE A 133 -8.33 -1.85 -14.19
C PHE A 133 -7.43 -2.26 -13.02
N THR A 134 -7.99 -2.32 -11.81
CA THR A 134 -7.24 -2.71 -10.61
C THR A 134 -6.77 -4.16 -10.70
N LEU A 135 -7.61 -5.05 -11.22
CA LEU A 135 -7.24 -6.45 -11.45
C LEU A 135 -6.11 -6.58 -12.48
N TRP A 136 -6.12 -5.77 -13.54
CA TRP A 136 -5.03 -5.71 -14.52
C TRP A 136 -3.70 -5.25 -13.92
N LEU A 137 -3.73 -4.31 -12.96
CA LEU A 137 -2.56 -3.89 -12.20
C LEU A 137 -2.05 -5.02 -11.28
N LEU A 138 -2.97 -5.72 -10.61
CA LEU A 138 -2.69 -6.70 -9.57
C LEU A 138 -2.09 -8.00 -10.12
N LEU A 139 -2.65 -8.52 -11.21
CA LEU A 139 -2.33 -9.86 -11.71
C LEU A 139 -0.88 -9.98 -12.19
N PRO A 140 -0.13 -11.04 -11.82
CA PRO A 140 1.28 -11.16 -12.14
C PRO A 140 1.57 -11.38 -13.62
N PHE A 141 0.65 -12.00 -14.37
CA PHE A 141 0.87 -12.28 -15.78
C PHE A 141 0.64 -11.05 -16.67
N THR A 142 -0.27 -10.13 -16.30
CA THR A 142 -0.40 -8.82 -16.93
C THR A 142 0.67 -7.88 -16.39
N ASP A 143 0.82 -7.80 -15.07
CA ASP A 143 1.70 -6.86 -14.37
C ASP A 143 1.50 -5.43 -14.88
N GLY A 144 0.23 -5.00 -14.91
CA GLY A 144 -0.15 -3.70 -15.44
C GLY A 144 0.51 -2.53 -14.70
N ALA A 145 0.78 -2.71 -13.40
CA ALA A 145 1.54 -1.75 -12.60
C ALA A 145 2.95 -1.50 -13.19
N ALA A 146 3.65 -2.54 -13.63
CA ALA A 146 4.95 -2.40 -14.29
C ALA A 146 4.84 -1.69 -15.66
N VAL A 147 3.76 -1.93 -16.42
CA VAL A 147 3.48 -1.23 -17.68
C VAL A 147 3.31 0.27 -17.43
N ILE A 148 2.45 0.65 -16.48
CA ILE A 148 2.25 2.05 -16.10
C ILE A 148 3.57 2.66 -15.62
N GLN A 149 4.32 1.94 -14.78
CA GLN A 149 5.59 2.43 -14.27
C GLN A 149 6.57 2.74 -15.41
N LYS A 150 6.70 1.84 -16.38
CA LYS A 150 7.65 1.94 -17.49
C LYS A 150 7.27 3.04 -18.49
N TYR A 151 6.00 3.11 -18.88
CA TYR A 151 5.56 3.94 -20.01
C TYR A 151 4.91 5.27 -19.58
N ILE A 152 4.45 5.40 -18.33
CA ILE A 152 3.77 6.59 -17.83
C ILE A 152 4.55 7.20 -16.67
N THR A 153 4.72 6.48 -15.56
CA THR A 153 5.29 7.04 -14.32
C THR A 153 6.73 7.51 -14.51
N LYS A 154 7.62 6.65 -15.04
CA LYS A 154 9.03 6.99 -15.26
C LYS A 154 9.22 8.20 -16.18
N PRO A 155 8.67 8.22 -17.41
CA PRO A 155 8.92 9.33 -18.33
C PRO A 155 8.25 10.63 -17.91
N LEU A 156 7.05 10.59 -17.32
CA LEU A 156 6.25 11.81 -17.07
C LEU A 156 6.37 12.32 -15.64
N PHE A 157 6.38 11.42 -14.65
CA PHE A 157 6.18 11.78 -13.25
C PHE A 157 7.45 11.79 -12.41
N VAL A 158 8.51 11.07 -12.76
CA VAL A 158 9.76 11.06 -11.97
C VAL A 158 10.38 12.45 -11.78
N PRO A 159 10.52 13.31 -12.81
CA PRO A 159 11.06 14.66 -12.62
C PRO A 159 10.18 15.53 -11.71
N ILE A 160 8.87 15.37 -11.84
CA ILE A 160 7.87 16.09 -11.03
C ILE A 160 7.93 15.62 -9.58
N ALA A 161 7.99 14.30 -9.37
CA ALA A 161 8.05 13.66 -8.06
C ALA A 161 9.31 14.07 -7.28
N HIS A 162 10.48 14.15 -7.94
CA HIS A 162 11.70 14.66 -7.30
C HIS A 162 11.54 16.10 -6.82
N ARG A 163 10.95 16.98 -7.64
CA ARG A 163 10.68 18.38 -7.25
C ARG A 163 9.71 18.45 -6.09
N MET A 164 8.58 17.74 -6.19
CA MET A 164 7.54 17.70 -5.16
C MET A 164 8.12 17.20 -3.84
N LYS A 165 8.80 16.05 -3.84
CA LYS A 165 9.43 15.47 -2.65
C LYS A 165 10.35 16.48 -1.96
N GLY A 166 11.26 17.11 -2.71
CA GLY A 166 12.18 18.11 -2.14
C GLY A 166 11.46 19.33 -1.56
N THR A 167 10.42 19.82 -2.23
CA THR A 167 9.59 20.91 -1.70
C THR A 167 8.87 20.50 -0.42
N PHE A 168 8.20 19.35 -0.40
CA PHE A 168 7.51 18.85 0.79
C PHE A 168 8.46 18.59 1.96
N GLU A 169 9.63 17.99 1.72
CA GLU A 169 10.65 17.77 2.76
C GLU A 169 11.14 19.09 3.36
N GLY A 170 11.36 20.12 2.53
CA GLY A 170 11.67 21.47 2.99
C GLY A 170 10.58 22.07 3.87
N TRP A 171 9.31 21.93 3.45
CA TRP A 171 8.16 22.36 4.27
C TRP A 171 8.05 21.59 5.58
N ILE A 172 8.23 20.28 5.57
CA ILE A 172 8.21 19.43 6.76
C ILE A 172 9.30 19.89 7.75
N GLN A 173 10.52 20.12 7.27
CA GLN A 173 11.61 20.61 8.12
C GLN A 173 11.33 22.00 8.69
N LEU A 174 10.79 22.92 7.87
CA LEU A 174 10.39 24.24 8.33
C LEU A 174 9.29 24.16 9.38
N ILE A 175 8.27 23.31 9.18
CA ILE A 175 7.20 23.07 10.15
C ILE A 175 7.80 22.52 11.44
N ILE A 176 8.63 21.49 11.40
CA ILE A 176 9.26 20.91 12.60
C ILE A 176 10.10 21.97 13.35
N ALA A 177 10.81 22.85 12.64
CA ALA A 177 11.64 23.88 13.24
C ALA A 177 10.87 25.08 13.78
N ALA A 178 9.79 25.51 13.10
CA ALA A 178 9.02 26.70 13.44
C ALA A 178 7.90 26.41 14.45
N VAL A 179 7.34 25.20 14.41
CA VAL A 179 6.13 24.87 15.14
C VAL A 179 6.46 24.39 16.56
N ASN A 180 6.37 25.32 17.51
CA ASN A 180 6.19 24.96 18.92
C ASN A 180 4.70 24.63 19.21
N ALA A 181 4.39 24.20 20.44
CA ALA A 181 3.03 23.82 20.83
C ALA A 181 1.97 24.93 20.59
N SER A 182 2.34 26.22 20.64
CA SER A 182 1.39 27.32 20.39
C SER A 182 1.05 27.50 18.91
N HIS A 183 1.92 27.12 17.97
CA HIS A 183 1.65 27.19 16.53
C HIS A 183 0.82 26.00 16.03
N LEU A 184 0.93 24.83 16.66
CA LEU A 184 0.09 23.67 16.34
C LEU A 184 -1.39 23.97 16.56
N TRP A 185 -1.72 24.67 17.64
CA TRP A 185 -3.10 25.06 17.92
C TRP A 185 -3.65 26.02 16.85
N PHE A 186 -2.84 26.96 16.34
CA PHE A 186 -3.25 27.85 15.26
C PHE A 186 -3.48 27.09 13.95
N LEU A 187 -2.56 26.22 13.53
CA LEU A 187 -2.72 25.38 12.34
C LEU A 187 -3.97 24.49 12.46
N TRP A 188 -4.18 23.91 13.64
CA TRP A 188 -5.38 23.14 13.92
C TRP A 188 -6.64 24.01 13.86
N PHE A 189 -6.63 25.22 14.41
CA PHE A 189 -7.76 26.15 14.34
C PHE A 189 -8.09 26.54 12.90
N VAL A 190 -7.08 26.82 12.08
CA VAL A 190 -7.25 27.08 10.63
C VAL A 190 -7.81 25.85 9.94
N PHE A 191 -7.30 24.66 10.22
CA PHE A 191 -7.86 23.43 9.67
C PHE A 191 -9.34 23.24 10.05
N MET A 192 -9.69 23.58 11.29
CA MET A 192 -11.04 23.45 11.83
C MET A 192 -12.02 24.50 11.32
N SER A 193 -11.55 25.61 10.72
CA SER A 193 -12.41 26.62 10.13
C SER A 193 -12.93 26.23 8.74
N PHE A 194 -12.30 25.25 8.10
CA PHE A 194 -12.74 24.74 6.81
C PHE A 194 -14.03 23.89 6.91
N PRO A 195 -14.88 23.91 5.87
CA PRO A 195 -15.99 22.98 5.72
C PRO A 195 -15.57 21.51 5.80
N GLU A 196 -16.51 20.63 6.12
CA GLU A 196 -16.28 19.19 6.25
C GLU A 196 -15.61 18.57 5.03
N GLU A 197 -16.17 18.83 3.83
CA GLU A 197 -15.65 18.35 2.55
C GLU A 197 -14.19 18.76 2.31
N GLN A 198 -13.83 20.00 2.66
CA GLN A 198 -12.47 20.50 2.49
C GLN A 198 -11.51 19.85 3.48
N ARG A 199 -11.95 19.59 4.72
CA ARG A 199 -11.15 18.87 5.71
C ARG A 199 -10.90 17.42 5.30
N ARG A 200 -11.92 16.74 4.76
CA ARG A 200 -11.79 15.42 4.15
C ARG A 200 -10.78 15.45 3.00
N PHE A 201 -10.96 16.36 2.05
CA PHE A 201 -10.07 16.53 0.91
C PHE A 201 -8.61 16.72 1.34
N ILE A 202 -8.36 17.62 2.29
CA ILE A 202 -7.01 17.89 2.81
C ILE A 202 -6.42 16.62 3.47
N THR A 203 -7.19 15.91 4.29
CA THR A 203 -6.71 14.69 4.96
C THR A 203 -6.33 13.60 3.97
N VAL A 204 -7.16 13.38 2.94
CA VAL A 204 -6.87 12.40 1.88
C VAL A 204 -5.66 12.85 1.06
N ALA A 205 -5.65 14.10 0.60
CA ALA A 205 -4.54 14.67 -0.18
C ALA A 205 -3.19 14.58 0.56
N MET A 206 -3.18 14.81 1.88
CA MET A 206 -2.00 14.66 2.72
C MET A 206 -1.50 13.22 2.81
N GLY A 207 -2.41 12.25 2.78
CA GLY A 207 -2.09 10.82 2.80
C GLY A 207 -1.75 10.22 1.44
N THR A 208 -2.00 10.93 0.34
CA THR A 208 -1.77 10.40 -1.01
C THR A 208 -0.71 11.18 -1.78
N ILE A 209 -0.76 12.51 -1.83
CA ILE A 209 0.06 13.31 -2.75
C ILE A 209 1.56 13.21 -2.43
N TYR A 210 1.96 13.55 -1.21
CA TYR A 210 3.37 13.46 -0.81
C TYR A 210 3.88 12.01 -0.80
N PRO A 211 3.16 11.05 -0.19
CA PRO A 211 3.57 9.64 -0.22
C PRO A 211 3.71 9.07 -1.62
N THR A 212 2.82 9.42 -2.56
CA THR A 212 2.93 9.00 -3.97
C THR A 212 4.20 9.57 -4.61
N ALA A 213 4.46 10.87 -4.45
CA ALA A 213 5.67 11.49 -4.97
C ALA A 213 6.94 10.83 -4.39
N ALA A 214 6.96 10.57 -3.09
CA ALA A 214 8.09 9.91 -2.44
C ALA A 214 8.24 8.44 -2.86
N SER A 215 7.14 7.72 -3.05
CA SER A 215 7.12 6.34 -3.56
C SER A 215 7.66 6.26 -5.00
N ILE A 216 7.27 7.20 -5.87
CA ILE A 216 7.78 7.30 -7.25
C ILE A 216 9.30 7.50 -7.24
N VAL A 217 9.80 8.36 -6.36
CA VAL A 217 11.24 8.58 -6.21
C VAL A 217 11.93 7.31 -5.70
N ALA A 218 11.39 6.65 -4.68
CA ALA A 218 11.98 5.43 -4.10
C ALA A 218 12.13 4.31 -5.15
N VAL A 219 11.05 4.01 -5.88
CA VAL A 219 11.04 2.92 -6.88
C VAL A 219 11.84 3.23 -8.16
N SER A 220 12.22 4.50 -8.36
CA SER A 220 12.97 4.94 -9.55
C SER A 220 14.46 5.02 -9.31
N GLN A 221 14.92 4.80 -8.07
CA GLN A 221 16.35 4.77 -7.77
C GLN A 221 17.04 3.59 -8.48
N PRO A 222 18.25 3.77 -9.02
CA PRO A 222 19.04 2.66 -9.55
C PRO A 222 19.34 1.61 -8.48
N GLU A 223 19.32 0.34 -8.87
CA GLU A 223 19.76 -0.76 -8.00
C GLU A 223 21.19 -0.48 -7.48
N GLY A 224 21.39 -0.66 -6.18
CA GLY A 224 22.67 -0.36 -5.52
C GLY A 224 22.82 1.07 -4.98
N THR A 225 21.82 1.94 -5.18
CA THR A 225 21.75 3.23 -4.47
C THR A 225 21.60 2.99 -2.97
N ILE A 226 22.35 3.73 -2.15
CA ILE A 226 22.33 3.62 -0.69
C ILE A 226 20.88 3.83 -0.21
N ASN A 227 20.36 2.88 0.58
CA ASN A 227 19.01 2.85 1.15
C ASN A 227 17.83 2.69 0.17
N SER A 228 18.05 2.45 -1.12
CA SER A 228 16.95 2.26 -2.10
C SER A 228 15.92 1.18 -1.71
N GLY A 229 16.40 0.02 -1.23
CA GLY A 229 15.53 -1.05 -0.73
C GLY A 229 14.78 -0.67 0.55
N ALA A 230 15.43 0.08 1.45
CA ALA A 230 14.84 0.55 2.70
C ALA A 230 13.74 1.60 2.45
N ASP A 231 13.99 2.56 1.55
CA ASP A 231 13.01 3.57 1.14
C ASP A 231 11.77 2.90 0.53
N THR A 232 11.97 1.94 -0.36
CA THR A 232 10.88 1.17 -0.99
C THR A 232 10.09 0.39 0.06
N THR A 233 10.77 -0.30 0.96
CA THR A 233 10.15 -1.03 2.07
C THR A 233 9.31 -0.09 2.93
N PHE A 234 9.85 1.08 3.31
CA PHE A 234 9.15 2.05 4.14
C PHE A 234 7.84 2.49 3.48
N TRP A 235 7.88 2.93 2.23
CA TRP A 235 6.67 3.37 1.54
C TRP A 235 5.65 2.24 1.33
N LEU A 236 6.10 1.00 1.15
CA LEU A 236 5.20 -0.15 1.07
C LEU A 236 4.50 -0.43 2.41
N THR A 237 5.22 -0.32 3.53
CA THR A 237 4.59 -0.40 4.87
C THR A 237 3.63 0.77 5.12
N TYR A 238 3.96 1.96 4.62
CA TYR A 238 3.10 3.14 4.68
C TYR A 238 1.78 2.91 3.97
N TRP A 239 1.80 2.51 2.70
CA TRP A 239 0.58 2.25 1.94
C TRP A 239 -0.28 1.14 2.58
N SER A 240 0.36 0.09 3.09
CA SER A 240 -0.35 -0.97 3.82
C SER A 240 -1.09 -0.45 5.06
N ALA A 241 -0.44 0.41 5.86
CA ALA A 241 -1.04 0.99 7.06
C ALA A 241 -2.06 2.10 6.74
N TYR A 242 -1.74 2.98 5.79
CA TYR A 242 -2.59 4.09 5.37
C TYR A 242 -3.88 3.58 4.73
N SER A 243 -3.83 2.54 3.90
CA SER A 243 -5.04 1.99 3.28
C SER A 243 -6.03 1.44 4.32
N ILE A 244 -5.55 0.88 5.44
CA ILE A 244 -6.43 0.47 6.55
C ILE A 244 -7.00 1.69 7.27
N LEU A 245 -6.17 2.71 7.54
CA LEU A 245 -6.64 3.96 8.12
C LEU A 245 -7.69 4.63 7.22
N PHE A 246 -7.48 4.62 5.91
CA PHE A 246 -8.37 5.18 4.91
C PHE A 246 -9.70 4.43 4.87
N LEU A 247 -9.69 3.09 4.81
CA LEU A 247 -10.92 2.28 4.88
C LEU A 247 -11.70 2.51 6.19
N LEU A 248 -10.99 2.65 7.31
CA LEU A 248 -11.62 2.96 8.59
C LEU A 248 -12.21 4.37 8.59
N MET A 249 -11.48 5.35 8.04
CA MET A 249 -11.95 6.72 7.92
C MET A 249 -13.23 6.77 7.07
N ASP A 250 -13.20 6.21 5.87
CA ASP A 250 -14.33 6.16 4.94
C ASP A 250 -15.57 5.47 5.55
N TYR A 251 -15.34 4.32 6.20
CA TYR A 251 -16.43 3.63 6.90
C TYR A 251 -17.00 4.46 8.07
N LEU A 252 -16.14 5.06 8.89
CA LEU A 252 -16.54 5.81 10.08
C LEU A 252 -17.14 7.18 9.76
N GLU A 253 -16.79 7.78 8.63
CA GLU A 253 -17.33 9.06 8.17
C GLU A 253 -18.86 9.07 8.16
N ASN A 254 -19.47 7.99 7.67
CA ASN A 254 -20.93 7.79 7.66
C ASN A 254 -21.58 7.85 9.05
N PHE A 255 -20.83 7.59 10.12
CA PHE A 255 -21.35 7.55 11.49
C PHE A 255 -20.94 8.77 12.31
N ILE A 256 -19.68 9.21 12.17
CA ILE A 256 -19.05 10.20 13.05
C ILE A 256 -18.33 11.33 12.28
N GLY A 257 -18.48 11.44 10.96
CA GLY A 257 -17.88 12.50 10.13
C GLY A 257 -18.29 13.91 10.55
N HIS A 258 -19.56 14.06 10.96
CA HIS A 258 -20.11 15.31 11.50
C HIS A 258 -19.45 15.77 12.81
N ILE A 259 -18.73 14.89 13.52
CA ILE A 259 -18.00 15.26 14.73
C ILE A 259 -16.81 16.11 14.32
N ARG A 260 -16.77 17.35 14.81
CA ARG A 260 -15.81 18.37 14.38
C ARG A 260 -14.35 17.90 14.37
N GLY A 261 -13.94 17.07 15.34
CA GLY A 261 -12.55 16.59 15.50
C GLY A 261 -12.20 15.31 14.73
N PHE A 262 -13.14 14.66 14.05
CA PHE A 262 -12.92 13.38 13.37
C PHE A 262 -11.76 13.46 12.36
N TYR A 263 -11.85 14.38 11.40
CA TYR A 263 -10.79 14.57 10.40
C TYR A 263 -9.47 15.07 10.99
N SER A 264 -9.48 15.73 12.15
CA SER A 264 -8.23 16.09 12.84
C SER A 264 -7.49 14.85 13.32
N ILE A 265 -8.20 13.87 13.88
CA ILE A 265 -7.61 12.61 14.34
C ILE A 265 -7.07 11.83 13.13
N CYS A 266 -7.84 11.75 12.04
CA CYS A 266 -7.40 11.11 10.81
C CYS A 266 -6.15 11.78 10.23
N LEU A 267 -6.12 13.12 10.17
CA LEU A 267 -4.96 13.87 9.70
C LEU A 267 -3.73 13.61 10.58
N LEU A 268 -3.87 13.64 11.90
CA LEU A 268 -2.78 13.35 12.84
C LEU A 268 -2.28 11.91 12.68
N ALA A 269 -3.18 10.94 12.49
CA ALA A 269 -2.82 9.56 12.21
C ALA A 269 -2.07 9.43 10.88
N THR A 270 -2.54 10.07 9.82
CA THR A 270 -1.87 10.10 8.51
C THR A 270 -0.47 10.69 8.61
N VAL A 271 -0.33 11.82 9.31
CA VAL A 271 0.96 12.50 9.53
C VAL A 271 1.90 11.63 10.38
N TYR A 272 1.39 10.95 11.40
CA TYR A 272 2.14 9.99 12.20
C TYR A 272 2.72 8.86 11.34
N LEU A 273 1.99 8.39 10.32
CA LEU A 273 2.42 7.29 9.47
C LEU A 273 3.63 7.65 8.58
N PHE A 274 3.64 8.82 7.92
CA PHE A 274 4.72 9.16 6.95
C PHE A 274 5.84 10.04 7.52
N LEU A 275 5.65 10.72 8.65
CA LEU A 275 6.71 11.58 9.18
C LEU A 275 7.89 10.74 9.71
N PRO A 276 9.14 11.03 9.26
CA PRO A 276 10.32 10.23 9.63
C PRO A 276 10.60 10.19 11.14
N MET A 277 10.15 11.19 11.90
CA MET A 277 10.41 11.27 13.35
C MET A 277 9.66 10.21 14.16
N PHE A 278 8.56 9.67 13.63
CA PHE A 278 7.68 8.76 14.36
C PHE A 278 7.85 7.29 13.98
N ASN A 279 8.35 7.00 12.77
CA ASN A 279 8.34 5.66 12.18
C ASN A 279 6.97 4.97 12.34
N GLY A 280 5.89 5.74 12.14
CA GLY A 280 4.53 5.29 12.47
C GLY A 280 4.06 4.15 11.57
N ALA A 281 4.33 4.25 10.26
CA ALA A 281 4.03 3.18 9.31
C ALA A 281 4.66 1.85 9.72
N GLU A 282 5.96 1.84 10.00
CA GLU A 282 6.67 0.63 10.43
C GLU A 282 6.13 0.11 11.77
N THR A 283 5.82 1.00 12.72
CA THR A 283 5.27 0.61 14.02
C THR A 283 3.92 -0.08 13.87
N VAL A 284 3.00 0.49 13.09
CA VAL A 284 1.68 -0.11 12.80
C VAL A 284 1.86 -1.43 12.05
N PHE A 285 2.73 -1.44 11.04
CA PHE A 285 3.01 -2.63 10.26
C PHE A 285 3.50 -3.80 11.13
N ARG A 286 4.55 -3.59 11.92
CA ARG A 286 5.18 -4.63 12.78
C ARG A 286 4.27 -5.07 13.92
N LYS A 287 3.55 -4.14 14.56
CA LYS A 287 2.76 -4.44 15.77
C LYS A 287 1.32 -4.86 15.49
N VAL A 288 0.77 -4.51 14.33
CA VAL A 288 -0.63 -4.77 13.97
C VAL A 288 -0.72 -5.68 12.75
N LEU A 289 -0.09 -5.32 11.62
CA LEU A 289 -0.34 -6.02 10.34
C LEU A 289 0.34 -7.39 10.25
N VAL A 290 1.61 -7.47 10.65
CA VAL A 290 2.38 -8.72 10.69
C VAL A 290 1.71 -9.76 11.60
N PRO A 291 1.27 -9.41 12.83
CA PRO A 291 0.48 -10.33 13.64
C PRO A 291 -0.79 -10.85 12.99
N LEU A 292 -1.58 -9.95 12.41
CA LEU A 292 -2.88 -10.30 11.84
C LEU A 292 -2.74 -11.19 10.59
N SER A 293 -1.63 -11.06 9.86
CA SER A 293 -1.35 -11.85 8.65
C SER A 293 -0.61 -13.17 8.91
N GLY A 294 -0.15 -13.42 10.15
CA GLY A 294 0.61 -14.62 10.50
C GLY A 294 2.05 -14.64 9.95
N GLN A 295 2.61 -13.50 9.56
CA GLN A 295 3.94 -13.39 8.92
C GLN A 295 5.10 -13.16 9.90
N TYR A 296 4.88 -13.37 11.20
CA TYR A 296 5.89 -13.11 12.23
C TYR A 296 7.22 -13.84 12.02
N GLU A 297 7.16 -15.14 11.70
CA GLU A 297 8.36 -15.94 11.51
C GLU A 297 9.16 -15.44 10.29
N ASN A 298 8.48 -15.17 9.19
CA ASN A 298 9.09 -14.65 7.97
C ASN A 298 9.75 -13.28 8.23
N MET A 299 9.06 -12.37 8.93
CA MET A 299 9.63 -11.09 9.31
C MET A 299 10.90 -11.24 10.16
N LEU A 300 10.90 -12.12 11.15
CA LEU A 300 12.09 -12.37 11.98
C LEU A 300 13.24 -12.93 11.15
N LEU A 301 12.95 -13.88 10.25
CA LEU A 301 13.94 -14.44 9.33
C LEU A 301 14.52 -13.36 8.41
N ARG A 302 13.69 -12.46 7.88
CA ARG A 302 14.13 -11.32 7.06
C ARG A 302 15.00 -10.36 7.87
N ASP A 303 14.60 -9.98 9.09
CA ASP A 303 15.39 -9.08 9.94
C ASP A 303 16.77 -9.68 10.24
N VAL A 304 16.83 -10.98 10.58
CA VAL A 304 18.10 -11.71 10.78
C VAL A 304 18.95 -11.70 9.52
N TYR A 305 18.33 -11.94 8.36
CA TYR A 305 19.02 -11.90 7.07
C TYR A 305 19.57 -10.51 6.74
N MET A 306 18.81 -9.44 6.98
CA MET A 306 19.25 -8.07 6.75
C MET A 306 20.43 -7.70 7.67
N VAL A 307 20.38 -8.07 8.94
CA VAL A 307 21.49 -7.89 9.88
C VAL A 307 22.73 -8.65 9.40
N GLN A 308 22.57 -9.90 8.93
CA GLN A 308 23.68 -10.66 8.35
C GLN A 308 24.29 -9.93 7.16
N LEU A 309 23.46 -9.44 6.22
CA LEU A 309 23.92 -8.73 5.02
C LEU A 309 24.68 -7.45 5.38
N GLU A 310 24.22 -6.69 6.37
CA GLU A 310 24.91 -5.51 6.88
C GLU A 310 26.25 -5.86 7.53
N MET A 311 26.28 -6.91 8.35
CA MET A 311 27.54 -7.41 8.93
C MET A 311 28.52 -7.84 7.84
N GLU A 312 28.05 -8.53 6.79
CA GLU A 312 28.89 -8.93 5.65
C GLU A 312 29.54 -7.74 4.93
N LYS A 313 28.79 -6.63 4.79
CA LYS A 313 29.30 -5.40 4.18
C LYS A 313 30.41 -4.76 5.03
N LEU A 314 30.33 -4.88 6.36
CA LEU A 314 31.30 -4.30 7.30
C LEU A 314 32.56 -5.16 7.50
N ILE A 315 32.46 -6.48 7.31
CA ILE A 315 33.59 -7.40 7.54
C ILE A 315 34.47 -7.50 6.30
N PRO A 316 35.81 -7.31 6.42
CA PRO A 316 36.74 -7.53 5.33
C PRO A 316 36.63 -8.95 4.76
N VAL A 317 36.61 -9.08 3.42
CA VAL A 317 36.38 -10.35 2.70
C VAL A 317 37.30 -11.48 3.20
N LYS A 318 38.55 -11.16 3.52
CA LYS A 318 39.55 -12.13 4.02
C LYS A 318 39.21 -12.72 5.40
N SER A 319 38.46 -11.99 6.22
CA SER A 319 38.12 -12.37 7.60
C SER A 319 36.71 -12.97 7.70
N ARG A 320 35.89 -12.83 6.66
CA ARG A 320 34.46 -13.16 6.66
C ARG A 320 34.17 -14.61 7.09
N SER A 321 34.85 -15.59 6.49
CA SER A 321 34.68 -17.02 6.84
C SER A 321 35.02 -17.30 8.30
N SER A 322 36.14 -16.75 8.80
CA SER A 322 36.57 -16.94 10.19
C SER A 322 35.60 -16.30 11.21
N VAL A 323 35.01 -15.15 10.88
CA VAL A 323 34.07 -14.43 11.75
C VAL A 323 32.74 -15.17 11.81
N PHE A 324 32.21 -15.60 10.66
CA PHE A 324 30.97 -16.38 10.64
C PHE A 324 31.13 -17.74 11.31
N GLN A 325 32.28 -18.40 11.14
CA GLN A 325 32.53 -19.68 11.79
C GLN A 325 32.63 -19.51 13.32
N LYS A 326 33.32 -18.47 13.81
CA LYS A 326 33.32 -18.14 15.24
C LYS A 326 31.92 -17.81 15.76
N ALA A 327 31.11 -17.07 14.99
CA ALA A 327 29.73 -16.77 15.37
C ALA A 327 28.88 -18.05 15.46
N ALA A 328 28.97 -18.93 14.46
CA ALA A 328 28.28 -20.23 14.45
C ALA A 328 28.71 -21.13 15.62
N ASP A 329 30.01 -21.13 15.96
CA ASP A 329 30.56 -21.87 17.10
C ASP A 329 30.01 -21.39 18.45
N ILE A 330 29.75 -20.08 18.60
CA ILE A 330 29.14 -19.52 19.82
C ILE A 330 27.72 -20.06 19.99
N PHE A 331 26.90 -20.02 18.93
CA PHE A 331 25.51 -20.49 18.99
C PHE A 331 25.39 -22.01 19.15
N THR A 332 26.28 -22.78 18.54
CA THR A 332 26.31 -24.23 18.70
C THR A 332 26.82 -24.65 20.09
N LYS A 333 27.86 -24.01 20.64
CA LYS A 333 28.32 -24.27 22.02
C LYS A 333 27.28 -23.91 23.08
N ALA A 334 26.51 -22.83 22.90
CA ALA A 334 25.43 -22.47 23.81
C ALA A 334 24.34 -23.58 23.89
N LYS A 335 24.08 -24.26 22.76
CA LYS A 335 23.13 -25.39 22.69
C LYS A 335 23.58 -26.61 23.50
N TYR A 336 24.89 -26.81 23.70
CA TYR A 336 25.43 -27.93 24.48
C TYR A 336 25.59 -27.64 25.98
N LYS A 337 25.46 -26.38 26.43
CA LYS A 337 25.54 -25.99 27.85
C LYS A 337 24.18 -25.91 28.58
N SER A 338 23.07 -26.17 27.88
CA SER A 338 21.70 -26.10 28.44
C SER A 338 21.04 -27.47 28.68
N LYS A 339 21.82 -28.55 28.62
CA LYS A 339 21.48 -29.85 29.22
C LYS A 339 22.34 -30.06 30.44
#